data_AF-A0A1R3WC13-F1
#
_entry.id   AF-A0A1R3WC13-F1
#
_cell.length_a   1.000
_cell.length_b   1.000
_cell.length_c   1.000
_cell.angle_alpha   90.00
_cell.angle_beta   90.00
_cell.angle_gamma   90.00
#
_symmetry.space_group_name_H-M   'P 1'
#
loop_
_entity.id
_entity.type
_entity.pdbx_description
1 polymer ?
#
loop_
_entity_poly.entity_id
_entity_poly.type
_entity_poly.pdbx_seq_one_letter_code
_entity_poly.pdbx_strand_id
1 'polypeptide(L)' 'MSAKPKAPARSAARRPLFVECDDCGHAWVAAFLPLAMADLARILDGVRCAHCEGRKISALPTEKEIDQ' A
#
# COMPACT_ATOMS: atom_id res chain seq x y z
N MET A 1 2.71 34.53 29.90
CA MET A 1 3.54 33.54 29.19
C MET A 1 2.62 32.42 28.73
N SER A 2 2.00 32.55 27.55
CA SER A 2 0.97 31.62 27.09
C SER A 2 1.63 30.49 26.30
N ALA A 3 1.65 29.29 26.87
CA ALA A 3 2.11 28.08 26.21
C ALA A 3 1.23 27.81 24.98
N LYS A 4 1.82 27.91 23.78
CA LYS A 4 1.18 27.49 22.53
C LYS A 4 0.81 26.00 22.62
N PRO A 5 -0.40 25.59 22.20
CA PRO A 5 -0.74 24.18 22.10
C PRO A 5 0.21 23.51 21.11
N LYS A 6 0.88 22.46 21.58
CA LYS A 6 1.75 21.59 20.79
C LYS A 6 0.86 20.93 19.73
N ALA A 7 1.03 21.34 18.47
CA ALA A 7 0.30 20.77 17.34
C ALA A 7 0.37 19.23 17.40
N PRO A 8 -0.74 18.50 17.14
CA PRO A 8 -0.68 17.05 17.07
C PRO A 8 0.36 16.66 16.03
N ALA A 9 1.19 15.68 16.37
CA ALA A 9 2.25 15.16 15.52
C ALA A 9 1.68 14.92 14.11
N ARG A 10 2.39 15.45 13.10
CA ARG A 10 2.09 15.30 11.67
C ARG A 10 1.45 13.93 11.41
N SER A 11 0.22 13.95 10.91
CA SER A 11 -0.52 12.80 10.40
C SER A 11 0.46 11.89 9.65
N ALA A 12 0.66 10.66 10.15
CA ALA A 12 1.50 9.69 9.44
C ALA A 12 1.01 9.61 8.00
N ALA A 13 1.82 10.09 7.06
CA ALA A 13 1.42 10.19 5.67
C ALA A 13 1.07 8.77 5.19
N ARG A 14 -0.19 8.59 4.76
CA ARG A 14 -0.67 7.28 4.30
C ARG A 14 0.06 6.92 3.01
N ARG A 15 0.99 5.97 3.05
CA ARG A 15 1.73 5.53 1.85
C ARG A 15 0.92 4.46 1.12
N PRO A 16 0.62 4.60 -0.18
CA PRO A 16 -0.09 3.57 -0.93
C PRO A 16 0.77 2.31 -1.03
N LEU A 17 0.19 1.15 -0.78
CA LEU A 17 0.78 -0.16 -1.09
C LEU A 17 0.34 -0.55 -2.50
N PHE A 18 1.30 -0.55 -3.42
CA PHE A 18 1.08 -1.05 -4.77
C PHE A 18 1.24 -2.56 -4.81
N VAL A 19 0.41 -3.21 -5.61
CA VAL A 19 0.51 -4.63 -5.92
C VAL A 19 0.43 -4.83 -7.43
N GLU A 20 1.01 -5.92 -7.91
CA GLU A 20 0.99 -6.34 -9.30
C GLU A 20 0.52 -7.79 -9.40
N CYS A 21 -0.28 -8.10 -10.42
CA CYS A 21 -0.66 -9.48 -10.74
C CYS A 21 0.43 -10.15 -11.57
N ASP A 22 0.97 -11.27 -11.10
CA ASP A 22 2.04 -12.00 -11.80
C ASP A 22 1.57 -12.69 -13.09
N ASP A 23 0.26 -12.91 -13.25
CA ASP A 23 -0.28 -13.59 -14.44
C ASP A 23 -0.51 -12.63 -15.63
N CYS A 24 -0.83 -11.35 -15.38
CA CYS A 24 -1.11 -10.37 -16.45
C CYS A 24 -0.37 -9.03 -16.34
N GLY A 25 0.40 -8.80 -15.28
CA GLY A 25 1.16 -7.56 -15.05
C GLY A 25 0.30 -6.34 -14.67
N HIS A 26 -0.98 -6.52 -14.40
CA HIS A 26 -1.84 -5.40 -13.97
C HIS A 26 -1.42 -4.92 -12.58
N ALA A 27 -1.22 -3.61 -12.39
CA ALA A 27 -0.79 -3.03 -11.12
C ALA A 27 -1.84 -2.06 -10.56
N TRP A 28 -2.09 -2.12 -9.25
CA TRP A 28 -3.07 -1.27 -8.56
C TRP A 28 -2.70 -1.02 -7.09
N VAL A 29 -3.44 -0.13 -6.43
CA VAL A 29 -3.28 0.14 -5.00
C VAL A 29 -4.17 -0.82 -4.21
N ALA A 30 -3.58 -1.69 -3.38
CA ALA A 30 -4.32 -2.63 -2.56
C ALA A 30 -4.68 -2.06 -1.17
N ALA A 31 -3.82 -1.21 -0.60
CA ALA A 31 -3.99 -0.69 0.75
C ALA A 31 -3.18 0.60 0.99
N PHE A 32 -3.29 1.19 2.19
CA PHE A 32 -2.49 2.35 2.60
C PHE A 32 -1.81 2.09 3.95
N LEU A 33 -0.48 2.21 4.00
CA LEU A 33 0.35 2.07 5.20
C LEU A 33 0.25 3.30 6.11
N PRO A 34 0.49 3.15 7.43
CA PRO A 34 0.88 1.91 8.13
C PRO A 34 -0.29 0.93 8.32
N LEU A 35 -0.03 -0.36 8.08
CA LEU A 35 -0.93 -1.48 8.36
C LEU A 35 -0.22 -2.50 9.26
N ALA A 36 -0.98 -3.23 10.07
CA ALA A 36 -0.45 -4.39 10.76
C ALA A 36 -0.14 -5.50 9.75
N MET A 37 0.93 -6.27 10.00
CA MET A 37 1.35 -7.36 9.09
C MET A 37 0.25 -8.43 8.91
N ALA A 38 -0.56 -8.68 9.94
CA ALA A 38 -1.70 -9.59 9.85
C ALA A 38 -2.78 -9.08 8.87
N ASP A 39 -3.03 -7.78 8.83
CA ASP A 39 -3.98 -7.18 7.88
C ASP A 39 -3.41 -7.20 6.46
N LEU A 40 -2.12 -6.94 6.29
CA LEU A 40 -1.43 -7.07 5.01
C LEU A 40 -1.56 -8.48 4.43
N ALA A 41 -1.28 -9.50 5.23
CA ALA A 41 -1.39 -10.90 4.79
C ALA A 41 -2.83 -11.26 4.37
N ARG A 42 -3.83 -10.79 5.13
CA ARG A 42 -5.26 -11.00 4.79
C ARG A 42 -5.67 -10.31 3.49
N ILE A 43 -5.17 -9.10 3.25
CA ILE A 43 -5.43 -8.36 2.01
C ILE A 43 -4.83 -9.12 0.83
N LEU A 44 -3.56 -9.53 0.93
CA LEU A 44 -2.86 -10.22 -0.15
C LEU A 44 -3.45 -11.61 -0.45
N ASP A 45 -3.89 -12.35 0.57
CA ASP A 45 -4.53 -13.67 0.39
C ASP A 45 -5.90 -13.58 -0.31
N GLY A 46 -6.65 -12.52 -0.03
CA GLY A 46 -8.00 -12.32 -0.58
C GLY A 46 -8.07 -11.57 -1.90
N VAL A 47 -7.01 -10.85 -2.30
CA VAL A 47 -7.07 -9.98 -3.46
C VAL A 47 -6.95 -10.78 -4.77
N ARG A 48 -7.78 -10.40 -5.74
CA ARG A 48 -7.74 -10.95 -7.10
C ARG A 48 -7.52 -9.84 -8.09
N CYS A 49 -6.84 -10.15 -9.18
CA CYS A 49 -6.69 -9.22 -10.27
C CYS A 49 -8.06 -8.88 -10.86
N ALA A 50 -8.42 -7.59 -10.89
CA ALA A 50 -9.67 -7.15 -11.52
C ALA A 50 -9.66 -7.32 -13.06
N HIS A 51 -8.50 -7.54 -13.66
CA HIS A 51 -8.35 -7.69 -15.10
C HIS A 51 -8.42 -9.15 -15.57
N CYS A 52 -7.75 -10.07 -14.87
CA CYS A 52 -7.64 -11.48 -15.29
C CYS A 52 -8.13 -12.49 -14.24
N GLU A 53 -8.61 -12.03 -13.08
CA GLU A 53 -9.01 -12.84 -11.92
C GLU A 53 -7.90 -13.72 -11.30
N GLY A 54 -6.64 -13.54 -11.75
CA GLY A 54 -5.46 -14.17 -11.17
C GLY A 54 -5.29 -13.88 -9.68
N ARG A 55 -4.71 -14.84 -8.96
CA ARG A 55 -4.48 -14.79 -7.51
C ARG A 55 -3.02 -14.65 -7.11
N LYS A 56 -2.11 -14.69 -8.07
CA LYS A 56 -0.69 -14.45 -7.81
C LYS A 56 -0.45 -12.95 -7.82
N ILE A 57 -0.27 -12.40 -6.62
CA ILE A 57 -0.20 -10.97 -6.38
C ILE A 57 1.06 -10.67 -5.61
N SER A 58 1.93 -9.86 -6.21
CA SER A 58 3.20 -9.43 -5.63
C SER A 58 3.07 -8.00 -5.12
N ALA A 59 3.49 -7.75 -3.88
CA ALA A 59 3.58 -6.40 -3.34
C ALA A 59 4.79 -5.68 -3.91
N LEU A 60 4.58 -4.49 -4.47
CA LEU A 60 5.65 -3.66 -5.00
C LEU A 60 6.24 -2.77 -3.89
N PRO A 61 7.57 -2.66 -3.78
CA PRO A 61 8.17 -1.65 -2.92
C PRO A 61 7.69 -0.28 -3.40
N THR A 62 7.17 0.53 -2.49
CA THR A 62 6.44 1.78 -2.77
C THR A 62 7.32 2.93 -3.28
N GLU A 63 8.43 2.59 -3.92
CA GLU A 63 9.43 3.45 -4.51
C GLU A 63 9.84 2.79 -5.82
N LYS A 64 9.00 2.90 -6.86
CA LYS A 64 9.61 3.10 -8.16
C LYS A 64 10.26 4.47 -8.06
N GLU A 65 11.54 4.51 -7.68
CA GLU A 65 12.45 5.46 -8.29
C GLU A 65 12.29 5.24 -9.80
N ILE A 66 11.44 6.07 -10.41
CA ILE A 66 11.42 6.22 -11.85
C ILE A 66 12.73 6.95 -12.12
N ASP A 67 13.78 6.17 -12.38
CA ASP A 67 15.03 6.68 -12.95
C ASP A 67 14.63 7.38 -14.26
N GLN A 68 14.87 8.70 -14.31
CA GLN A 68 14.53 9.58 -15.42
C GLN A 68 15.41 9.31 -16.64
#